data_AF-A0A7J8V8C3-F1
#
_entry.id   AF-A0A7J8V8C3-F1
#
_cell.length_a   1.000
_cell.length_b   1.000
_cell.length_c   1.000
_cell.angle_alpha   90.00
_cell.angle_beta   90.00
_cell.angle_gamma   90.00
#
_symmetry.space_group_name_H-M   'P 1'
#
loop_
_entity.id
_entity.type
_entity.pdbx_description
1 polymer ?
#
loop_
_entity_poly.entity_id
_entity_poly.type
_entity_poly.pdbx_seq_one_letter_code
_entity_poly.pdbx_strand_id
1 'polypeptide(L)'
;MVTKLQRRTASRRKLQFLPTLSNTKSEVKVEKVGEEFVVKVSCNKGRDKLISILEAFEELDLNVVRARVNCSHFFAMEAIAVAQDQKTTDINDVTQAILMAIEKQGGEHIKDFRQVSKC
;
A
#
# COMPACT_ATOMS: atom_id res chain seq x y z
N MET A 1 -63.81 -16.36 18.13
CA MET A 1 -62.99 -15.18 17.75
C MET A 1 -61.54 -15.62 17.70
N VAL A 2 -60.89 -15.56 16.53
CA VAL A 2 -59.48 -15.93 16.35
C VAL A 2 -58.71 -14.65 16.04
N THR A 3 -57.85 -14.18 16.95
CA THR A 3 -56.93 -13.08 16.64
C THR A 3 -55.62 -13.65 16.11
N LYS A 4 -55.58 -13.86 14.80
CA LYS A 4 -54.33 -14.00 14.04
C LYS A 4 -53.65 -12.64 14.02
N LEU A 5 -52.68 -12.38 14.91
CA LEU A 5 -51.66 -11.36 14.62
C LEU A 5 -50.35 -12.06 14.27
N GLN A 6 -50.08 -12.00 12.97
CA GLN A 6 -49.01 -12.65 12.27
C GLN A 6 -47.65 -12.03 12.59
N ARG A 7 -46.65 -12.91 12.61
CA ARG A 7 -45.38 -12.83 11.86
C ARG A 7 -44.68 -11.47 11.87
N ARG A 8 -43.49 -11.42 12.49
CA ARG A 8 -42.18 -11.08 11.88
C ARG A 8 -41.20 -10.59 12.94
N THR A 9 -40.53 -11.51 13.63
CA THR A 9 -39.26 -11.20 14.31
C THR A 9 -38.28 -12.37 14.21
N ALA A 10 -38.35 -13.14 13.14
CA ALA A 10 -37.20 -13.93 12.69
C ALA A 10 -36.37 -13.03 11.78
N SER A 11 -35.28 -12.48 12.33
CA SER A 11 -34.10 -11.91 11.62
C SER A 11 -33.64 -10.57 12.22
N ARG A 12 -33.20 -10.59 13.48
CA ARG A 12 -32.44 -9.46 14.07
C ARG A 12 -31.26 -9.88 14.96
N ARG A 13 -30.84 -11.15 14.92
CA ARG A 13 -29.73 -11.65 15.77
C ARG A 13 -28.66 -12.42 15.00
N LYS A 14 -28.51 -12.14 13.71
CA LYS A 14 -27.41 -12.68 12.88
C LYS A 14 -26.66 -11.61 12.08
N LEU A 15 -26.61 -10.38 12.60
CA LEU A 15 -25.70 -9.34 12.12
C LEU A 15 -24.70 -8.92 13.21
N GLN A 16 -24.26 -9.88 14.03
CA GLN A 16 -23.20 -9.68 15.04
C GLN A 16 -21.94 -10.51 14.73
N PHE A 17 -21.84 -10.99 13.49
CA PHE A 17 -20.65 -11.66 12.95
C PHE A 17 -20.29 -11.06 11.59
N LEU A 18 -19.96 -9.77 11.57
CA LEU A 18 -18.88 -9.34 10.71
C LEU A 18 -17.76 -8.99 11.70
N PRO A 19 -16.77 -9.86 11.92
CA PRO A 19 -15.55 -9.38 12.53
C PRO A 19 -15.10 -8.23 11.64
N THR A 20 -14.92 -7.08 12.27
CA THR A 20 -14.32 -5.89 11.71
C THR A 20 -13.31 -6.28 10.62
N LEU A 21 -13.59 -5.94 9.37
CA LEU A 21 -12.60 -5.89 8.29
C LEU A 21 -11.58 -4.78 8.57
N SER A 22 -11.08 -4.69 9.81
CA SER A 22 -9.98 -3.84 10.24
C SER A 22 -8.63 -4.52 9.97
N ASN A 23 -8.60 -5.50 9.08
CA ASN A 23 -7.36 -5.95 8.43
C ASN A 23 -7.32 -5.28 7.06
N THR A 24 -7.02 -3.99 7.03
CA THR A 24 -6.65 -3.30 5.80
C THR A 24 -5.28 -3.82 5.39
N LYS A 25 -5.28 -5.01 4.81
CA LYS A 25 -4.09 -5.71 4.37
C LYS A 25 -3.48 -4.88 3.24
N SER A 26 -2.32 -4.26 3.51
CA SER A 26 -1.50 -3.67 2.46
C SER A 26 -1.17 -4.77 1.45
N GLU A 27 -1.40 -4.49 0.17
CA GLU A 27 -1.13 -5.42 -0.92
C GLU A 27 0.01 -4.84 -1.77
N VAL A 28 1.06 -5.64 -1.93
CA VAL A 28 2.20 -5.34 -2.80
C VAL A 28 2.36 -6.51 -3.75
N LYS A 29 2.39 -6.22 -5.05
CA LYS A 29 2.65 -7.17 -6.13
C LYS A 29 3.85 -6.67 -6.91
N VAL A 30 4.85 -7.53 -7.08
CA VAL A 30 6.06 -7.24 -7.84
C VAL A 30 6.20 -8.31 -8.91
N GLU A 31 6.35 -7.87 -10.15
CA GLU A 31 6.60 -8.72 -11.30
C GLU A 31 7.91 -8.27 -11.95
N LYS A 32 8.75 -9.23 -12.36
CA LYS A 32 9.98 -8.94 -13.11
C LYS A 32 9.76 -9.27 -14.58
N VAL A 33 9.91 -8.26 -15.43
CA VAL A 33 9.75 -8.35 -16.89
C VAL A 33 11.07 -7.96 -17.53
N GLY A 34 11.92 -8.96 -17.80
CA GLY A 34 13.30 -8.71 -18.25
C GLY A 34 14.11 -8.01 -17.17
N GLU A 35 14.53 -6.78 -17.45
CA GLU A 35 15.29 -5.91 -16.53
C GLU A 35 14.38 -4.95 -15.74
N GLU A 36 13.10 -4.88 -16.09
CA GLU A 36 12.12 -4.02 -15.43
C GLU A 36 11.39 -4.74 -14.29
N PHE A 37 11.11 -4.00 -13.23
CA PHE A 37 10.25 -4.36 -12.12
C PHE A 37 8.95 -3.58 -12.22
N VAL A 38 7.85 -4.30 -12.36
CA VAL A 38 6.49 -3.73 -12.30
C VAL A 38 5.98 -3.93 -10.88
N VAL A 39 5.84 -2.82 -10.16
CA VAL A 39 5.41 -2.78 -8.77
C VAL A 39 4.02 -2.20 -8.69
N LYS A 40 3.10 -2.92 -8.06
CA LYS A 40 1.74 -2.46 -7.74
C LYS A 40 1.54 -2.47 -6.24
N VAL A 41 1.18 -1.32 -5.69
CA VAL A 41 0.92 -1.10 -4.27
C VAL A 41 -0.52 -0.66 -4.07
N SER A 42 -1.18 -1.22 -3.07
CA SER A 42 -2.48 -0.76 -2.57
C SER A 42 -2.48 -0.83 -1.05
N CYS A 43 -2.69 0.30 -0.38
CA CYS A 43 -2.76 0.35 1.08
C CYS A 43 -3.67 1.49 1.56
N ASN A 44 -3.92 1.52 2.88
CA ASN A 44 -4.63 2.64 3.48
C ASN A 44 -3.91 3.96 3.22
N LYS A 45 -4.70 5.04 3.19
CA LYS A 45 -4.12 6.38 3.21
C LYS A 45 -3.29 6.58 4.49
N GLY A 46 -2.17 7.24 4.31
CA GLY A 46 -1.34 7.76 5.39
C GLY A 46 -0.57 8.97 4.87
N ARG A 47 0.02 9.73 5.79
CA ARG A 47 0.96 10.79 5.41
C ARG A 47 2.17 10.14 4.72
N ASP A 48 2.84 10.82 3.81
CA ASP A 48 4.20 10.46 3.37
C ASP A 48 4.41 9.04 2.78
N LYS A 49 3.35 8.28 2.44
CA LYS A 49 3.48 6.90 1.91
C LYS A 49 4.30 6.85 0.63
N LEU A 50 4.08 7.83 -0.24
CA LEU A 50 4.84 7.97 -1.48
C LEU A 50 6.32 8.19 -1.18
N ILE A 51 6.65 9.04 -0.20
CA ILE A 51 8.03 9.35 0.17
C ILE A 51 8.71 8.08 0.67
N SER A 52 8.09 7.36 1.63
CA SER A 52 8.65 6.13 2.17
C SER A 52 8.87 5.04 1.10
N ILE A 53 7.96 4.93 0.12
CA ILE A 53 8.10 3.97 -0.98
C ILE A 53 9.23 4.37 -1.93
N LEU A 54 9.39 5.66 -2.24
CA LEU A 54 10.48 6.15 -3.08
C LEU A 54 11.85 6.00 -2.41
N GLU A 55 11.94 6.22 -1.10
CA GLU A 55 13.15 5.93 -0.31
C GLU A 55 13.54 4.45 -0.44
N ALA A 56 12.58 3.53 -0.35
CA ALA A 56 12.85 2.10 -0.52
C ALA A 56 13.32 1.73 -1.93
N PHE A 57 12.86 2.43 -2.97
CA PHE A 57 13.40 2.24 -4.32
C PHE A 57 14.85 2.70 -4.43
N GLU A 58 15.19 3.83 -3.81
CA GLU A 58 16.56 4.36 -3.80
C GLU A 58 17.51 3.47 -3.01
N GLU A 59 17.10 2.96 -1.84
CA GLU A 59 17.88 2.00 -1.05
C GLU A 59 18.16 0.67 -1.78
N LEU A 60 17.31 0.31 -2.75
CA LEU A 60 17.44 -0.88 -3.58
C LEU A 60 18.13 -0.63 -4.93
N ASP A 61 18.65 0.58 -5.16
CA ASP A 61 19.27 1.01 -6.42
C ASP A 61 18.34 0.82 -7.63
N LEU A 62 17.03 1.03 -7.44
CA LEU A 62 15.99 0.92 -8.46
C LEU A 62 15.60 2.31 -9.00
N ASN A 63 15.88 2.55 -10.28
CA ASN A 63 15.46 3.75 -10.97
C ASN A 63 14.00 3.64 -11.45
N VAL A 64 13.11 4.51 -10.93
CA VAL A 64 11.70 4.54 -11.35
C VAL A 64 11.56 5.26 -12.70
N VAL A 65 11.31 4.52 -13.77
CA VAL A 65 11.11 5.05 -15.12
C VAL A 65 9.73 5.68 -15.29
N ARG A 66 8.71 5.04 -14.69
CA ARG A 66 7.33 5.49 -14.77
C ARG A 66 6.61 5.17 -13.48
N ALA A 67 5.80 6.12 -12.99
CA ALA A 67 4.89 5.87 -11.89
C ALA A 67 3.51 6.49 -12.16
N ARG A 68 2.47 5.82 -11.68
CA ARG A 68 1.10 6.32 -11.61
C ARG A 68 0.65 6.20 -10.17
N VAL A 69 0.13 7.28 -9.61
CA VAL A 69 -0.30 7.34 -8.22
C VAL A 69 -1.75 7.79 -8.15
N ASN A 70 -2.52 7.15 -7.28
CA ASN A 70 -3.89 7.51 -6.94
C ASN A 70 -4.02 7.56 -5.41
N CYS A 71 -4.64 8.62 -4.90
CA CYS A 71 -4.89 8.78 -3.46
C CYS A 71 -6.32 9.26 -3.16
N SER A 72 -7.30 8.85 -3.97
CA SER A 72 -8.70 9.29 -3.82
C SER A 72 -9.42 8.66 -2.62
N HIS A 73 -9.33 7.35 -2.44
CA HIS A 73 -9.97 6.63 -1.31
C HIS A 73 -8.98 5.75 -0.53
N PHE A 74 -8.02 5.17 -1.24
CA PHE A 74 -6.88 4.43 -0.73
C PHE A 74 -5.62 4.96 -1.44
N PHE A 75 -4.44 4.65 -0.91
CA PHE A 75 -3.20 4.90 -1.62
C PHE A 75 -2.97 3.74 -2.58
N ALA A 76 -2.82 4.06 -3.87
CA ALA A 76 -2.43 3.09 -4.88
C ALA A 76 -1.34 3.65 -5.77
N MET A 77 -0.39 2.79 -6.11
CA MET A 77 0.74 3.14 -6.95
C MET A 77 1.04 1.99 -7.90
N GLU A 78 1.32 2.33 -9.16
CA GLU A 78 1.89 1.43 -10.15
C GLU A 78 3.20 2.06 -10.63
N ALA A 79 4.32 1.37 -10.43
CA ALA A 79 5.64 1.82 -10.83
C ALA A 79 6.33 0.80 -11.73
N ILE A 80 7.09 1.31 -12.68
CA ILE A 80 8.04 0.56 -13.51
C ILE A 80 9.41 1.06 -13.11
N ALA A 81 10.24 0.17 -12.57
CA ALA A 81 11.58 0.49 -12.10
C ALA A 81 12.63 -0.43 -12.73
N VAL A 82 13.86 0.06 -12.92
CA VAL A 82 14.97 -0.69 -13.51
C VAL A 82 16.14 -0.66 -12.54
N ALA A 83 16.82 -1.78 -12.33
CA ALA A 83 18.02 -1.83 -11.50
C ALA A 83 19.15 -1.02 -12.17
N GLN A 84 19.76 -0.09 -11.42
CA GLN A 84 20.86 0.73 -11.93
C GLN A 84 22.16 -0.08 -12.08
N ASP A 85 22.41 -0.98 -11.14
CA ASP A 85 23.59 -1.85 -11.14
C ASP A 85 23.19 -3.30 -11.44
N GLN A 86 24.14 -4.11 -11.94
CA GLN A 86 23.98 -5.54 -12.20
C GLN A 86 23.82 -6.39 -10.92
N LYS A 87 23.57 -5.75 -9.78
CA LYS A 87 23.27 -6.44 -8.53
C LYS A 87 21.97 -7.20 -8.72
N THR A 88 21.97 -8.47 -8.33
CA THR A 88 20.81 -9.34 -8.44
C THR A 88 19.76 -8.95 -7.39
N THR A 89 19.02 -7.87 -7.63
CA THR A 89 17.87 -7.50 -6.80
C THR A 89 16.76 -8.51 -7.04
N ASP A 90 16.40 -9.28 -6.01
CA ASP A 90 15.33 -10.27 -6.08
C ASP A 90 13.96 -9.63 -5.89
N ILE A 91 12.93 -10.22 -6.51
CA ILE A 91 11.53 -9.81 -6.36
C ILE A 91 11.11 -9.79 -4.89
N ASN A 92 11.61 -10.74 -4.10
CA ASN A 92 11.32 -10.83 -2.68
C ASN A 92 11.88 -9.64 -1.89
N ASP A 93 13.11 -9.22 -2.20
CA ASP A 93 13.74 -8.07 -1.54
C ASP A 93 12.97 -6.78 -1.82
N VAL A 94 12.58 -6.56 -3.09
CA VAL A 94 11.73 -5.43 -3.50
C VAL A 94 10.39 -5.46 -2.76
N THR A 95 9.75 -6.64 -2.72
CA THR A 95 8.44 -6.78 -2.06
C THR A 95 8.55 -6.48 -0.56
N GLN A 96 9.58 -6.99 0.11
CA GLN A 96 9.79 -6.77 1.54
C GLN A 96 10.11 -5.31 1.86
N ALA A 97 11.02 -4.67 1.12
CA ALA A 97 11.37 -3.28 1.35
C ALA A 97 10.16 -2.35 1.22
N ILE A 98 9.31 -2.59 0.22
CA ILE A 98 8.10 -1.81 -0.01
C ILE A 98 7.05 -2.07 1.07
N LEU A 99 6.88 -3.33 1.51
CA LEU A 99 5.99 -3.64 2.64
C LEU A 99 6.45 -2.92 3.92
N MET A 100 7.75 -2.96 4.21
CA MET A 100 8.33 -2.23 5.35
C MET A 100 8.12 -0.73 5.23
N ALA A 101 8.31 -0.15 4.05
CA ALA A 101 8.07 1.27 3.80
C ALA A 101 6.61 1.69 4.05
N ILE A 102 5.66 0.82 3.71
CA ILE A 102 4.24 1.07 3.98
C ILE A 102 3.94 0.97 5.48
N GLU A 103 4.61 0.09 6.22
CA GLU A 103 4.38 -0.14 7.66
C GLU A 103 5.15 0.83 8.59
N LYS A 104 6.26 1.43 8.13
CA LYS A 104 7.18 2.29 8.91
C LYS A 104 6.52 3.46 9.66
N GLN A 105 5.29 3.86 9.30
CA GLN A 105 4.63 5.05 9.82
C GLN A 105 3.81 4.85 11.12
N GLY A 106 4.31 3.99 12.01
CA GLY A 106 3.94 3.99 13.43
C GLY A 106 4.84 4.87 14.31
N GLY A 107 5.94 5.43 13.77
CA GLY A 107 6.89 6.28 14.50
C GLY A 107 7.15 7.58 13.76
N GLU A 108 6.89 8.70 14.41
CA GLU A 108 7.20 10.04 13.91
C GLU A 108 8.72 10.20 13.73
N HIS A 109 9.16 10.50 12.53
CA HIS A 109 10.41 11.24 12.33
C HIS A 109 10.23 12.20 11.16
N ILE A 110 9.68 13.37 11.48
CA ILE A 110 9.71 14.55 10.62
C ILE A 110 11.20 14.91 10.45
N LYS A 111 11.72 14.81 9.22
CA LYS A 111 12.91 15.58 8.83
C LYS A 111 12.43 16.64 7.86
N ASP A 112 12.46 17.88 8.33
CA ASP A 112 11.99 19.07 7.62
C ASP A 112 12.60 19.19 6.22
N PHE A 113 11.74 19.24 5.21
CA PHE A 113 12.06 19.60 3.83
C PHE A 113 12.31 21.11 3.70
N ARG A 114 13.26 21.65 4.46
CA ARG A 114 13.62 23.07 4.39
C ARG A 114 15.10 23.26 4.07
N GLN A 115 15.54 22.78 2.90
CA GLN A 115 16.67 23.37 2.16
C GLN A 115 16.90 22.73 0.78
N VAL A 116 15.93 22.80 -0.13
CA VAL A 116 16.25 22.79 -1.58
C VAL A 116 15.44 23.91 -2.25
N SER A 117 15.87 25.15 -2.00
CA SER A 117 15.49 26.31 -2.81
C SER A 117 16.71 27.21 -2.91
N LYS A 118 17.70 26.75 -3.66
CA LYS A 118 18.69 27.57 -4.35
C LYS A 118 19.03 26.88 -5.67
N CYS A 119 18.10 27.00 -6.62
CA CYS A 119 18.41 27.03 -8.05
C CYS A 119 17.94 28.39 -8.55
#